data_AF-A0A2V6PFX5-F1
#
_entry.id   AF-A0A2V6PFX5-F1
#
_cell.length_a   1.000
_cell.length_b   1.000
_cell.length_c   1.000
_cell.angle_alpha   90.00
_cell.angle_beta   90.00
_cell.angle_gamma   90.00
#
_symmetry.space_group_name_H-M   'P 1'
#
loop_
_entity.id
_entity.type
_entity.pdbx_description
1 polymer ?
#
loop_
_entity_poly.entity_id
_entity_poly.type
_entity_poly.pdbx_seq_one_letter_code
_entity_poly.pdbx_strand_id
1 'polypeptide(L)'
;SPRAEEASHIFFCNGIEDDRIRLTSTHPPLDERIKRIQTMMGESFVPEPKPMEEHAAGRSPDVGFQEPEAGPRSGSRFPSEPVRVADEPEEGTFVKRLSLPGVGAAKSSAFAGIDAKLALANVGVPVARHLVYAAELMEALPEPVRRATRDPRRATALIYVLLLSPVESVREAQLRLLKSRLSSEACLNLNTFLSHVRDLNELIKIPLVELTFAALRRMSLPEYAAFMENTSALIAADRQVDLFEFALRKMLHRHLEPKFKPVPKPDTRHTTLGELSTACSTLLSALAHTGQDTTQAAQTAFERAVHALKLAGGNIKFLAMGDCTFNAIEAALDDLAEAAAPLKKLFLDACAQTVAADGRIRPREAELLRAIADALDCPIPPFVSRDVCKTT
;
A
#
# COMPACT_ATOMS: atom_id res chain seq x y z
N SER A 1 -25.17 10.66 31.40
CA SER A 1 -23.96 11.50 31.56
C SER A 1 -23.95 12.55 30.46
N PRO A 2 -23.65 13.82 30.75
CA PRO A 2 -23.70 14.92 29.76
C PRO A 2 -22.69 14.80 28.60
N ARG A 3 -21.74 13.85 28.65
CA ARG A 3 -20.77 13.57 27.56
C ARG A 3 -20.95 12.20 26.89
N ALA A 4 -22.07 11.53 27.15
CA ALA A 4 -22.27 10.17 26.66
C ALA A 4 -22.43 10.10 25.12
N GLU A 5 -22.93 11.16 24.48
CA GLU A 5 -23.01 11.25 23.02
C GLU A 5 -21.62 11.37 22.37
N GLU A 6 -20.74 12.20 22.93
CA GLU A 6 -19.35 12.35 22.48
C GLU A 6 -18.56 11.04 22.64
N ALA A 7 -18.75 10.35 23.78
CA ALA A 7 -18.12 9.05 24.02
C ALA A 7 -18.63 7.99 23.02
N SER A 8 -19.93 7.96 22.74
CA SER A 8 -20.51 7.03 21.77
C SER A 8 -19.95 7.26 20.35
N HIS A 9 -19.74 8.53 19.98
CA HIS A 9 -19.07 8.91 18.73
C HIS A 9 -17.60 8.47 18.67
N ILE A 10 -16.83 8.59 19.76
CA ILE A 10 -15.41 8.19 19.80
C ILE A 10 -15.26 6.66 19.73
N PHE A 11 -16.13 5.92 20.40
CA PHE A 11 -16.04 4.46 20.50
C PHE A 11 -16.78 3.70 19.39
N PHE A 12 -17.34 4.40 18.41
CA PHE A 12 -18.10 3.81 17.29
C PHE A 12 -19.22 2.85 17.76
N CYS A 13 -19.77 3.10 18.94
CA CYS A 13 -20.77 2.27 19.60
C CYS A 13 -21.83 3.18 20.22
N ASN A 14 -23.11 2.81 20.09
CA ASN A 14 -24.17 3.55 20.74
C ASN A 14 -24.28 3.09 22.20
N GLY A 15 -23.59 3.79 23.11
CA GLY A 15 -23.63 3.49 24.54
C GLY A 15 -24.89 3.98 25.26
N ILE A 16 -25.81 4.60 24.52
CA ILE A 16 -27.09 5.12 24.99
C ILE A 16 -28.13 4.61 23.99
N GLU A 17 -29.25 4.03 24.44
CA GLU A 17 -30.35 3.61 23.54
C GLU A 17 -31.13 4.83 22.98
N ASP A 18 -30.43 5.80 22.39
CA ASP A 18 -31.04 6.98 21.75
C ASP A 18 -30.89 6.91 20.23
N ASP A 19 -32.03 6.83 19.54
CA ASP A 19 -32.13 6.77 18.08
C ASP A 19 -31.72 8.08 17.39
N ARG A 20 -31.63 9.21 18.12
CA ARG A 20 -31.29 10.51 17.55
C ARG A 20 -29.83 10.64 17.10
N ILE A 21 -28.93 9.82 17.64
CA ILE A 21 -27.50 9.75 17.25
C ILE A 21 -27.36 9.25 15.80
N ARG A 22 -28.36 8.52 15.28
CA ARG A 22 -28.36 8.02 13.90
C ARG A 22 -28.47 9.13 12.85
N LEU A 23 -29.04 10.30 13.19
CA LEU A 23 -29.23 11.41 12.23
C LEU A 23 -27.94 12.16 11.88
N THR A 24 -26.93 12.15 12.74
CA THR A 24 -25.61 12.78 12.50
C THR A 24 -24.52 11.76 12.16
N SER A 25 -24.91 10.49 12.01
CA SER A 25 -23.97 9.42 11.72
C SER A 25 -23.50 9.50 10.26
N THR A 26 -22.20 9.67 10.05
CA THR A 26 -21.58 9.63 8.71
C THR A 26 -21.49 8.21 8.13
N HIS A 27 -22.02 7.22 8.84
CA HIS A 27 -21.97 5.81 8.49
C HIS A 27 -23.14 5.03 9.12
N PRO A 28 -23.54 3.89 8.53
CA PRO A 28 -24.59 3.04 9.07
C PRO A 28 -24.20 2.39 10.42
N PRO A 29 -25.17 1.94 11.22
CA PRO A 29 -24.94 1.33 12.53
C PRO A 29 -24.05 0.08 12.48
N LEU A 30 -23.44 -0.26 13.63
CA LEU A 30 -22.45 -1.34 13.73
C LEU A 30 -22.99 -2.68 13.23
N ASP A 31 -24.22 -3.05 13.59
CA ASP A 31 -24.85 -4.31 13.16
C ASP A 31 -25.06 -4.36 11.65
N GLU A 32 -25.39 -3.23 11.03
CA GLU A 32 -25.47 -3.15 9.56
C GLU A 32 -24.09 -3.28 8.90
N ARG A 33 -23.05 -2.72 9.52
CA ARG A 33 -21.67 -2.85 9.03
C ARG A 33 -21.20 -4.30 9.15
N ILE A 34 -21.45 -4.94 10.29
CA ILE A 34 -21.17 -6.36 10.53
C ILE A 34 -21.94 -7.21 9.51
N LYS A 35 -23.23 -6.96 9.31
CA LYS A 35 -24.05 -7.67 8.32
C LYS A 35 -23.56 -7.46 6.89
N ARG A 36 -23.14 -6.24 6.50
CA ARG A 36 -22.56 -5.98 5.18
C ARG A 36 -21.25 -6.73 4.98
N ILE A 37 -20.40 -6.77 6.00
CA ILE A 37 -19.15 -7.55 5.98
C ILE A 37 -19.48 -9.05 5.89
N GLN A 38 -20.41 -9.56 6.69
CA GLN A 38 -20.84 -10.96 6.67
C GLN A 38 -21.40 -11.37 5.31
N THR A 39 -22.27 -10.55 4.71
CA THR A 39 -22.81 -10.80 3.36
C THR A 39 -21.70 -10.79 2.30
N MET A 40 -20.66 -9.95 2.46
CA MET A 40 -19.50 -9.97 1.57
C MET A 40 -18.60 -11.20 1.76
N MET A 41 -18.60 -11.82 2.94
CA MET A 41 -17.71 -12.91 3.33
C MET A 41 -18.28 -14.32 3.08
N GLY A 42 -19.59 -14.44 2.82
CA GLY A 42 -20.27 -15.75 2.85
C GLY A 42 -20.37 -16.31 4.26
N GLU A 43 -21.24 -17.30 4.49
CA GLU A 43 -21.70 -17.78 5.82
C GLU A 43 -20.61 -18.43 6.72
N SER A 44 -19.31 -18.24 6.45
CA SER A 44 -18.24 -19.01 7.10
C SER A 44 -17.29 -18.21 8.00
N PHE A 45 -17.61 -16.96 8.35
CA PHE A 45 -16.74 -16.18 9.26
C PHE A 45 -17.45 -15.73 10.55
N VAL A 46 -16.98 -16.34 11.64
CA VAL A 46 -17.13 -16.07 13.09
C VAL A 46 -18.25 -16.82 13.83
N PRO A 47 -17.93 -17.54 14.95
CA PRO A 47 -18.93 -18.14 15.83
C PRO A 47 -19.81 -17.06 16.47
N GLU A 48 -21.06 -17.39 16.81
CA GLU A 48 -21.95 -16.50 17.55
C GLU A 48 -21.24 -15.91 18.78
N PRO A 49 -21.37 -14.59 19.05
CA PRO A 49 -20.83 -14.00 20.25
C PRO A 49 -21.46 -14.70 21.46
N LYS A 50 -20.62 -15.30 22.32
CA LYS A 50 -21.10 -15.82 23.60
C LYS A 50 -21.70 -14.64 24.38
N PRO A 51 -22.93 -14.75 24.92
CA PRO A 51 -23.48 -13.72 25.77
C PRO A 51 -22.50 -13.42 26.90
N MET A 52 -22.16 -12.15 27.08
CA MET A 52 -21.44 -11.71 28.25
C MET A 52 -22.37 -11.96 29.44
N GLU A 53 -21.97 -12.85 30.36
CA GLU A 53 -22.74 -13.07 31.59
C GLU A 53 -22.88 -11.73 32.30
N GLU A 54 -24.13 -11.32 32.56
CA GLU A 54 -24.44 -10.18 33.41
C GLU A 54 -23.83 -10.45 34.79
N HIS A 55 -22.69 -9.81 35.07
CA HIS A 55 -22.31 -9.60 36.46
C HIS A 55 -23.30 -8.62 37.07
N ALA A 56 -24.34 -9.20 37.66
CA ALA A 56 -25.33 -8.53 38.47
C ALA A 56 -24.66 -7.51 39.40
N ALA A 57 -25.26 -6.33 39.46
CA ALA A 57 -24.88 -5.22 40.31
C ALA A 57 -24.72 -5.64 41.78
N GLY A 58 -23.52 -6.06 42.15
CA GLY A 58 -23.07 -6.24 43.52
C GLY A 58 -22.35 -4.97 43.96
N ARG A 59 -22.92 -4.28 44.97
CA ARG A 59 -22.28 -3.15 45.66
C ARG A 59 -20.82 -3.47 45.98
N SER A 60 -19.88 -2.71 45.41
CA SER A 60 -18.51 -2.67 45.91
C SER A 60 -18.51 -2.14 47.35
N PRO A 61 -17.92 -2.85 48.33
CA PRO A 61 -17.52 -2.21 49.57
C PRO A 61 -16.29 -1.35 49.29
N ASP A 62 -16.33 -0.16 49.88
CA ASP A 62 -15.27 0.82 50.01
C ASP A 62 -13.93 0.17 50.42
N VAL A 63 -12.88 0.33 49.62
CA VAL A 63 -11.51 -0.01 50.02
C VAL A 63 -10.60 1.14 49.66
N GLY A 64 -10.19 1.87 50.70
CA GLY A 64 -9.34 3.05 50.64
C GLY A 64 -7.94 2.76 50.10
N PHE A 65 -7.35 3.82 49.55
CA PHE A 65 -5.97 3.89 49.13
C PHE A 65 -5.03 3.71 50.32
N GLN A 66 -4.12 2.73 50.25
CA GLN A 66 -2.91 2.65 51.06
C GLN A 66 -1.69 2.48 50.15
N GLU A 67 -0.70 3.37 50.33
CA GLU A 67 0.61 3.34 49.68
C GLU A 67 1.44 2.11 50.09
N PRO A 68 2.37 1.61 49.26
CA PRO A 68 3.15 0.43 49.57
C PRO A 68 4.44 0.76 50.33
N GLU A 69 4.59 0.20 51.54
CA GLU A 69 5.85 0.15 52.28
C GLU A 69 6.74 -1.04 51.86
N ALA A 70 8.04 -0.92 52.15
CA ALA A 70 9.13 -1.71 51.60
C ALA A 70 9.53 -2.97 52.39
N GLY A 71 9.77 -4.07 51.67
CA GLY A 71 10.70 -5.18 51.98
C GLY A 71 10.19 -6.33 52.87
N PRO A 72 10.90 -7.49 52.97
CA PRO A 72 12.21 -7.84 52.40
C PRO A 72 12.26 -9.15 51.57
N ARG A 73 13.43 -9.35 50.95
CA ARG A 73 13.86 -10.45 50.09
C ARG A 73 13.88 -11.82 50.79
N SER A 74 13.50 -12.87 50.07
CA SER A 74 14.06 -14.22 50.23
C SER A 74 13.88 -15.03 48.93
N GLY A 75 14.94 -15.72 48.51
CA GLY A 75 15.08 -16.32 47.18
C GLY A 75 14.74 -17.81 47.09
N SER A 76 14.56 -18.27 45.86
CA SER A 76 14.76 -19.66 45.39
C SER A 76 14.55 -19.65 43.86
N ARG A 77 15.61 -19.64 43.06
CA ARG A 77 16.19 -20.83 42.40
C ARG A 77 15.29 -21.37 41.27
N PHE A 78 15.49 -20.85 40.06
CA PHE A 78 15.03 -21.50 38.82
C PHE A 78 16.15 -22.39 38.28
N PRO A 79 15.87 -23.64 37.86
CA PRO A 79 16.86 -24.48 37.20
C PRO A 79 17.05 -24.04 35.75
N SER A 80 18.32 -23.88 35.37
CA SER A 80 18.78 -23.69 33.99
C SER A 80 18.95 -25.04 33.30
N GLU A 81 18.19 -25.28 32.23
CA GLU A 81 18.52 -26.30 31.23
C GLU A 81 18.81 -25.63 29.87
N PRO A 82 19.82 -26.14 29.12
CA PRO A 82 20.27 -25.55 27.88
C PRO A 82 19.41 -26.03 26.70
N VAL A 83 18.74 -25.10 26.00
CA VAL A 83 18.13 -25.42 24.71
C VAL A 83 19.23 -25.45 23.65
N ARG A 84 19.40 -26.62 23.04
CA ARG A 84 20.37 -26.92 21.98
C ARG A 84 20.03 -26.15 20.70
N VAL A 85 21.09 -25.66 20.07
CA VAL A 85 21.13 -25.08 18.73
C VAL A 85 21.05 -26.21 17.70
N ALA A 86 20.02 -26.20 16.86
CA ALA A 86 20.01 -26.74 15.49
C ALA A 86 18.65 -26.44 14.85
N ASP A 87 18.61 -25.50 13.91
CA ASP A 87 18.04 -25.71 12.57
C ASP A 87 18.23 -24.40 11.77
N GLU A 88 19.00 -24.52 10.69
CA GLU A 88 19.31 -23.50 9.69
C GLU A 88 18.01 -22.96 9.05
N PRO A 89 17.91 -21.65 8.73
CA PRO A 89 16.75 -21.14 8.01
C PRO A 89 16.84 -21.56 6.54
N GLU A 90 15.93 -22.42 6.08
CA GLU A 90 15.79 -22.73 4.66
C GLU A 90 15.46 -21.46 3.85
N GLU A 91 16.46 -20.96 3.12
CA GLU A 91 16.32 -19.97 2.05
C GLU A 91 15.43 -20.53 0.92
N GLY A 92 14.48 -19.72 0.44
CA GLY A 92 13.82 -19.95 -0.86
C GLY A 92 12.31 -20.26 -0.87
N THR A 93 11.56 -20.11 0.24
CA THR A 93 10.14 -20.51 0.29
C THR A 93 9.10 -19.41 -0.03
N PHE A 94 9.48 -18.14 -0.21
CA PHE A 94 8.53 -17.04 -0.44
C PHE A 94 7.77 -17.16 -1.77
N VAL A 95 8.49 -17.46 -2.87
CA VAL A 95 7.91 -17.56 -4.23
C VAL A 95 6.95 -18.75 -4.37
N LYS A 96 7.14 -19.80 -3.56
CA LYS A 96 6.41 -21.07 -3.68
C LYS A 96 5.09 -21.09 -2.89
N ARG A 97 4.80 -20.07 -2.07
CA ARG A 97 3.57 -20.03 -1.24
C ARG A 97 2.48 -19.11 -1.81
N LEU A 98 2.85 -18.13 -2.63
CA LEU A 98 1.91 -17.34 -3.46
C LEU A 98 1.48 -18.07 -4.75
N SER A 99 1.98 -19.28 -4.96
CA SER A 99 1.61 -20.17 -6.05
C SER A 99 1.31 -21.54 -5.45
N LEU A 100 0.32 -22.26 -6.01
CA LEU A 100 0.03 -23.71 -5.89
C LEU A 100 -1.21 -24.10 -5.06
N PRO A 101 -1.85 -25.26 -5.39
CA PRO A 101 -1.30 -26.63 -5.31
C PRO A 101 -1.30 -27.35 -6.70
N GLY A 102 -0.47 -28.34 -7.07
CA GLY A 102 0.52 -29.17 -6.39
C GLY A 102 1.07 -30.25 -7.39
N VAL A 103 2.03 -31.05 -6.91
CA VAL A 103 2.70 -32.22 -7.54
C VAL A 103 3.79 -31.93 -8.59
N GLY A 104 5.04 -32.15 -8.18
CA GLY A 104 6.07 -32.74 -9.03
C GLY A 104 6.84 -31.80 -9.99
N ALA A 105 8.14 -31.72 -9.74
CA ALA A 105 9.22 -31.41 -10.70
C ALA A 105 9.17 -30.07 -11.47
N ALA A 106 10.06 -29.17 -11.02
CA ALA A 106 10.91 -28.29 -11.85
C ALA A 106 10.37 -27.89 -13.23
N LYS A 107 9.59 -26.80 -13.28
CA LYS A 107 9.67 -25.81 -14.36
C LYS A 107 9.47 -24.41 -13.76
N SER A 108 10.39 -23.51 -14.09
CA SER A 108 10.29 -22.07 -13.89
C SER A 108 8.88 -21.57 -14.26
N SER A 109 8.11 -21.19 -13.25
CA SER A 109 6.79 -20.56 -13.44
C SER A 109 7.00 -19.09 -13.72
N ALA A 110 7.08 -18.73 -15.01
CA ALA A 110 6.81 -17.37 -15.43
C ALA A 110 5.42 -16.99 -14.90
N PHE A 111 5.33 -15.94 -14.09
CA PHE A 111 4.05 -15.40 -13.63
C PHE A 111 3.16 -15.15 -14.84
N ALA A 112 2.05 -15.89 -14.94
CA ALA A 112 1.04 -15.63 -15.96
C ALA A 112 0.44 -14.25 -15.68
N GLY A 113 0.58 -13.32 -16.64
CA GLY A 113 0.03 -11.97 -16.51
C GLY A 113 -1.47 -11.97 -16.17
N ILE A 114 -1.91 -10.95 -15.46
CA ILE A 114 -3.31 -10.79 -15.05
C ILE A 114 -4.16 -10.56 -16.31
N ASP A 115 -5.27 -11.29 -16.44
CA ASP A 115 -6.22 -11.06 -17.53
C ASP A 115 -6.77 -9.64 -17.47
N ALA A 116 -6.49 -8.85 -18.51
CA ALA A 116 -6.81 -7.44 -18.55
C ALA A 116 -8.32 -7.17 -18.44
N LYS A 117 -9.16 -8.05 -19.01
CA LYS A 117 -10.62 -7.87 -18.99
C LYS A 117 -11.19 -8.05 -17.58
N LEU A 118 -10.68 -9.03 -16.84
CA LEU A 118 -11.05 -9.26 -15.43
C LEU A 118 -10.53 -8.15 -14.51
N ALA A 119 -9.31 -7.67 -14.75
CA ALA A 119 -8.73 -6.53 -14.04
C ALA A 119 -9.57 -5.26 -14.20
N LEU A 120 -9.87 -4.90 -15.45
CA LEU A 120 -10.64 -3.69 -15.80
C LEU A 120 -12.07 -3.71 -15.23
N ALA A 121 -12.71 -4.89 -15.16
CA ALA A 121 -14.07 -5.02 -14.64
C ALA A 121 -14.20 -4.70 -13.15
N ASN A 122 -13.09 -4.61 -12.40
CA ASN A 122 -13.08 -4.44 -10.96
C ASN A 122 -12.26 -3.24 -10.48
N VAL A 123 -11.85 -2.37 -11.40
CA VAL A 123 -11.16 -1.12 -11.06
C VAL A 123 -12.05 -0.29 -10.14
N GLY A 124 -11.55 0.02 -8.94
CA GLY A 124 -12.24 0.84 -7.95
C GLY A 124 -13.36 0.15 -7.15
N VAL A 125 -13.57 -1.17 -7.30
CA VAL A 125 -14.60 -1.90 -6.53
C VAL A 125 -13.96 -3.03 -5.72
N PRO A 126 -13.87 -2.94 -4.38
CA PRO A 126 -13.41 -4.04 -3.56
C PRO A 126 -14.45 -5.17 -3.57
N VAL A 127 -13.98 -6.41 -3.63
CA VAL A 127 -14.82 -7.62 -3.64
C VAL A 127 -14.19 -8.70 -2.75
N ALA A 128 -14.94 -9.76 -2.43
CA ALA A 128 -14.51 -10.84 -1.52
C ALA A 128 -13.12 -11.42 -1.82
N ARG A 129 -12.78 -11.62 -3.11
CA ARG A 129 -11.45 -12.12 -3.53
C ARG A 129 -10.28 -11.20 -3.15
N HIS A 130 -10.51 -9.89 -2.98
CA HIS A 130 -9.46 -8.99 -2.50
C HIS A 130 -9.16 -9.21 -1.01
N LEU A 131 -10.15 -9.68 -0.22
CA LEU A 131 -9.94 -10.04 1.18
C LEU A 131 -9.14 -11.33 1.32
N VAL A 132 -9.45 -12.34 0.50
CA VAL A 132 -8.68 -13.59 0.43
C VAL A 132 -7.23 -13.29 0.04
N TYR A 133 -7.03 -12.52 -1.02
CA TYR A 133 -5.70 -12.07 -1.44
C TYR A 133 -4.95 -11.34 -0.32
N ALA A 134 -5.61 -10.44 0.41
CA ALA A 134 -4.98 -9.71 1.50
C ALA A 134 -4.57 -10.64 2.65
N ALA A 135 -5.40 -11.64 2.99
CA ALA A 135 -5.08 -12.63 4.01
C ALA A 135 -3.86 -13.49 3.60
N GLU A 136 -3.88 -14.04 2.38
CA GLU A 136 -2.77 -14.83 1.82
C GLU A 136 -1.47 -14.03 1.77
N LEU A 137 -1.55 -12.77 1.34
CA LEU A 137 -0.40 -11.87 1.34
C LEU A 137 0.17 -11.67 2.75
N MET A 138 -0.69 -11.43 3.74
CA MET A 138 -0.27 -11.19 5.12
C MET A 138 0.34 -12.44 5.78
N GLU A 139 -0.10 -13.63 5.39
CA GLU A 139 0.50 -14.91 5.81
C GLU A 139 1.81 -15.21 5.09
N ALA A 140 1.95 -14.80 3.82
CA ALA A 140 3.16 -15.03 3.04
C ALA A 140 4.33 -14.14 3.48
N LEU A 141 4.08 -12.98 4.09
CA LEU A 141 5.13 -12.05 4.51
C LEU A 141 6.02 -12.65 5.62
N PRO A 142 7.36 -12.66 5.44
CA PRO A 142 8.27 -13.08 6.50
C PRO A 142 8.07 -12.26 7.77
N GLU A 143 8.11 -12.92 8.93
CA GLU A 143 7.91 -12.27 10.22
C GLU A 143 8.81 -11.03 10.46
N PRO A 144 10.10 -11.02 10.06
CA PRO A 144 10.93 -9.82 10.15
C PRO A 144 10.36 -8.63 9.37
N VAL A 145 9.83 -8.87 8.16
CA VAL A 145 9.22 -7.85 7.30
C VAL A 145 7.89 -7.38 7.88
N ARG A 146 7.05 -8.32 8.35
CA ARG A 146 5.75 -8.02 8.95
C ARG A 146 5.86 -7.20 10.24
N ARG A 147 6.90 -7.41 11.04
CA ARG A 147 7.20 -6.56 12.21
C ARG A 147 7.74 -5.19 11.81
N ALA A 148 8.54 -5.12 10.74
CA ALA A 148 9.12 -3.88 10.25
C ALA A 148 8.06 -2.85 9.85
N THR A 149 6.94 -3.28 9.26
CA THR A 149 5.84 -2.37 8.89
C THR A 149 5.16 -1.70 10.09
N ARG A 150 5.38 -2.20 11.31
CA ARG A 150 4.79 -1.70 12.55
C ARG A 150 5.76 -0.91 13.43
N ASP A 151 6.98 -0.64 12.98
CA ASP A 151 7.99 0.14 13.72
C ASP A 151 8.50 1.29 12.85
N PRO A 152 8.52 2.56 13.31
CA PRO A 152 8.84 3.70 12.44
C PRO A 152 10.25 3.62 11.83
N ARG A 153 11.25 3.20 12.62
CA ARG A 153 12.65 3.12 12.16
C ARG A 153 12.85 2.01 11.14
N ARG A 154 12.25 0.84 11.40
CA ARG A 154 12.32 -0.32 10.50
C ARG A 154 11.48 -0.12 9.25
N ALA A 155 10.32 0.53 9.36
CA ALA A 155 9.49 0.91 8.22
C ALA A 155 10.24 1.85 7.27
N THR A 156 10.94 2.85 7.80
CA THR A 156 11.80 3.73 7.00
C THR A 156 12.89 2.95 6.27
N ALA A 157 13.59 2.04 6.95
CA ALA A 157 14.58 1.17 6.31
C ALA A 157 13.96 0.29 5.22
N LEU A 158 12.74 -0.22 5.43
CA LEU A 158 12.04 -1.03 4.45
C LEU A 158 11.71 -0.24 3.17
N ILE A 159 11.24 1.00 3.30
CA ILE A 159 11.00 1.87 2.15
C ILE A 159 12.28 2.13 1.37
N TYR A 160 13.39 2.42 2.05
CA TYR A 160 14.67 2.60 1.38
C TYR A 160 15.11 1.35 0.61
N VAL A 161 14.93 0.15 1.17
CA VAL A 161 15.25 -1.11 0.47
C VAL A 161 14.37 -1.32 -0.76
N LEU A 162 13.09 -0.96 -0.69
CA LEU A 162 12.17 -1.04 -1.83
C LEU A 162 12.54 -0.08 -2.99
N LEU A 163 13.22 1.01 -2.68
CA LEU A 163 13.74 2.00 -3.63
C LEU A 163 15.13 1.67 -4.19
N LEU A 164 15.78 0.60 -3.71
CA LEU A 164 17.09 0.23 -4.23
C LEU A 164 16.95 -0.35 -5.65
N SER A 165 17.78 0.16 -6.55
CA SER A 165 17.79 -0.25 -7.93
C SER A 165 18.17 -1.72 -8.09
N PRO A 166 17.59 -2.44 -9.07
CA PRO A 166 18.06 -3.77 -9.43
C PRO A 166 19.47 -3.72 -10.06
N VAL A 167 19.87 -2.58 -10.63
CA VAL A 167 21.18 -2.37 -11.26
C VAL A 167 22.26 -2.22 -10.19
N GLU A 168 23.25 -3.12 -10.18
CA GLU A 168 24.28 -3.18 -9.13
C GLU A 168 25.03 -1.85 -8.96
N SER A 169 25.50 -1.23 -10.05
CA SER A 169 26.28 0.01 -9.97
C SER A 169 25.48 1.18 -9.35
N VAL A 170 24.19 1.25 -9.65
CA VAL A 170 23.26 2.23 -9.08
C VAL A 170 23.00 1.91 -7.61
N ARG A 171 22.70 0.64 -7.31
CA ARG A 171 22.44 0.17 -5.94
C ARG A 171 23.63 0.45 -5.02
N GLU A 172 24.85 0.21 -5.47
CA GLU A 172 26.06 0.51 -4.71
C GLU A 172 26.23 2.02 -4.44
N ALA A 173 25.86 2.88 -5.40
CA ALA A 173 25.84 4.33 -5.20
C ALA A 173 24.77 4.75 -4.17
N GLN A 174 23.55 4.22 -4.28
CA GLN A 174 22.45 4.44 -3.33
C GLN A 174 22.82 3.97 -1.91
N LEU A 175 23.44 2.80 -1.77
CA LEU A 175 23.87 2.29 -0.47
C LEU A 175 24.99 3.13 0.15
N ARG A 176 25.94 3.63 -0.65
CA ARG A 176 26.96 4.58 -0.16
C ARG A 176 26.34 5.88 0.33
N LEU A 177 25.37 6.41 -0.41
CA LEU A 177 24.61 7.59 -0.02
C LEU A 177 23.91 7.38 1.33
N LEU A 178 23.18 6.28 1.50
CA LEU A 178 22.50 5.97 2.75
C LEU A 178 23.48 5.79 3.93
N LYS A 179 24.59 5.08 3.72
CA LYS A 179 25.64 4.90 4.75
C LYS A 179 26.23 6.22 5.24
N SER A 180 26.30 7.24 4.39
CA SER A 180 26.80 8.57 4.76
C SER A 180 25.79 9.42 5.56
N ARG A 181 24.50 9.06 5.52
CA ARG A 181 23.41 9.87 6.10
C ARG A 181 22.70 9.21 7.28
N LEU A 182 22.84 7.90 7.42
CA LEU A 182 22.12 7.11 8.43
C LEU A 182 23.04 6.70 9.59
N SER A 183 22.42 6.42 10.74
CA SER A 183 23.12 5.83 11.88
C SER A 183 23.55 4.38 11.61
N SER A 184 24.49 3.88 12.41
CA SER A 184 24.93 2.47 12.34
C SER A 184 23.77 1.49 12.55
N GLU A 185 22.85 1.80 13.47
CA GLU A 185 21.63 1.01 13.73
C GLU A 185 20.72 0.94 12.49
N ALA A 186 20.49 2.09 11.84
CA ALA A 186 19.68 2.17 10.62
C ALA A 186 20.32 1.41 9.45
N CYS A 187 21.65 1.47 9.31
CA CYS A 187 22.39 0.67 8.32
C CYS A 187 22.28 -0.84 8.57
N LEU A 188 22.23 -1.27 9.83
CA LEU A 188 22.08 -2.68 10.20
C LEU A 188 20.67 -3.20 9.84
N ASN A 189 19.64 -2.39 10.08
CA ASN A 189 18.27 -2.68 9.63
C ASN A 189 18.18 -2.79 8.11
N LEU A 190 18.80 -1.88 7.36
CA LEU A 190 18.86 -1.93 5.89
C LEU A 190 19.46 -3.25 5.38
N ASN A 191 20.63 -3.63 5.89
CA ASN A 191 21.30 -4.88 5.49
C ASN A 191 20.47 -6.12 5.82
N THR A 192 19.75 -6.11 6.95
CA THR A 192 18.85 -7.19 7.33
C THR A 192 17.73 -7.33 6.29
N PHE A 193 17.06 -6.23 5.93
CA PHE A 193 15.94 -6.27 4.98
C PHE A 193 16.37 -6.53 3.54
N LEU A 194 17.59 -6.12 3.14
CA LEU A 194 18.14 -6.45 1.82
C LEU A 194 18.08 -7.95 1.51
N SER A 195 18.41 -8.80 2.50
CA SER A 195 18.35 -10.26 2.35
C SER A 195 16.91 -10.79 2.22
N HIS A 196 15.94 -10.16 2.89
CA HIS A 196 14.55 -10.61 2.91
C HIS A 196 13.70 -10.05 1.76
N VAL A 197 14.08 -8.90 1.20
CA VAL A 197 13.31 -8.18 0.19
C VAL A 197 13.75 -8.51 -1.23
N ARG A 198 14.97 -9.04 -1.41
CA ARG A 198 15.51 -9.42 -2.73
C ARG A 198 14.63 -10.44 -3.47
N ASP A 199 13.95 -11.32 -2.73
CA ASP A 199 13.09 -12.37 -3.27
C ASP A 199 11.60 -11.99 -3.26
N LEU A 200 11.25 -10.77 -2.84
CA LEU A 200 9.87 -10.31 -2.81
C LEU A 200 9.41 -9.99 -4.24
N ASN A 201 8.30 -10.61 -4.62
CA ASN A 201 7.65 -10.41 -5.92
C ASN A 201 7.31 -8.92 -6.15
N GLU A 202 7.35 -8.46 -7.39
CA GLU A 202 6.97 -7.09 -7.76
C GLU A 202 5.54 -6.74 -7.31
N LEU A 203 4.63 -7.73 -7.25
CA LEU A 203 3.23 -7.59 -6.79
C LEU A 203 3.04 -7.14 -5.34
N ILE A 204 4.07 -7.21 -4.50
CA ILE A 204 3.92 -6.94 -3.07
C ILE A 204 4.55 -5.61 -2.64
N LYS A 205 5.17 -4.88 -3.58
CA LYS A 205 5.84 -3.62 -3.26
C LYS A 205 4.85 -2.57 -2.73
N ILE A 206 3.76 -2.26 -3.43
CA ILE A 206 2.78 -1.26 -2.96
C ILE A 206 2.04 -1.72 -1.71
N PRO A 207 1.53 -2.96 -1.60
CA PRO A 207 0.96 -3.44 -0.35
C PRO A 207 1.90 -3.30 0.84
N LEU A 208 3.19 -3.57 0.65
CA LEU A 208 4.17 -3.44 1.71
C LEU A 208 4.36 -1.98 2.13
N VAL A 209 4.38 -1.05 1.19
CA VAL A 209 4.39 0.39 1.48
C VAL A 209 3.12 0.80 2.22
N GLU A 210 1.94 0.38 1.75
CA GLU A 210 0.64 0.69 2.39
C GLU A 210 0.62 0.27 3.87
N LEU A 211 1.18 -0.91 4.18
CA LEU A 211 1.28 -1.42 5.54
C LEU A 211 2.19 -0.56 6.44
N THR A 212 3.16 0.17 5.88
CA THR A 212 4.10 0.99 6.67
C THR A 212 3.50 2.31 7.14
N PHE A 213 2.43 2.81 6.52
CA PHE A 213 1.95 4.18 6.79
C PHE A 213 1.59 4.44 8.25
N ALA A 214 0.98 3.47 8.92
CA ALA A 214 0.64 3.62 10.34
C ALA A 214 1.89 3.83 11.21
N ALA A 215 2.99 3.13 10.89
CA ALA A 215 4.25 3.31 11.60
C ALA A 215 4.94 4.62 11.22
N LEU A 216 5.00 4.94 9.92
CA LEU A 216 5.65 6.16 9.41
C LEU A 216 4.98 7.45 9.94
N ARG A 217 3.66 7.47 10.15
CA ARG A 217 2.95 8.61 10.77
C ARG A 217 3.33 8.87 12.24
N ARG A 218 4.07 7.98 12.89
CA ARG A 218 4.57 8.15 14.27
C ARG A 218 6.00 8.70 14.33
N MET A 219 6.63 9.00 13.21
CA MET A 219 7.89 9.73 13.19
C MET A 219 7.73 11.12 13.84
N SER A 220 8.83 11.72 14.25
CA SER A 220 8.93 13.15 14.55
C SER A 220 9.08 13.97 13.27
N LEU A 221 8.83 15.28 13.34
CA LEU A 221 8.97 16.19 12.19
C LEU A 221 10.39 16.18 11.58
N PRO A 222 11.49 16.20 12.37
CA PRO A 222 12.84 16.07 11.82
C PRO A 222 13.10 14.72 11.14
N GLU A 223 12.58 13.62 11.72
CA GLU A 223 12.70 12.29 11.12
C GLU A 223 11.95 12.20 9.79
N TYR A 224 10.74 12.78 9.71
CA TYR A 224 9.98 12.88 8.46
C TYR A 224 10.73 13.69 7.39
N ALA A 225 11.29 14.84 7.75
CA ALA A 225 12.06 15.67 6.82
C ALA A 225 13.27 14.92 6.26
N ALA A 226 14.06 14.29 7.14
CA ALA A 226 15.20 13.47 6.75
C ALA A 226 14.78 12.26 5.90
N PHE A 227 13.66 11.62 6.24
CA PHE A 227 13.10 10.50 5.48
C PHE A 227 12.74 10.88 4.04
N MET A 228 12.01 11.98 3.85
CA MET A 228 11.63 12.45 2.52
C MET A 228 12.84 12.95 1.72
N GLU A 229 13.83 13.56 2.36
CA GLU A 229 15.08 13.96 1.71
C GLU A 229 15.88 12.75 1.22
N ASN A 230 16.04 11.72 2.05
CA ASN A 230 16.74 10.49 1.68
C ASN A 230 16.00 9.74 0.58
N THR A 231 14.67 9.66 0.65
CA THR A 231 13.81 9.09 -0.40
C THR A 231 14.04 9.80 -1.73
N SER A 232 14.05 11.13 -1.74
CA SER A 232 14.28 11.93 -2.94
C SER A 232 15.70 11.73 -3.49
N ALA A 233 16.70 11.63 -2.61
CA ALA A 233 18.08 11.43 -3.01
C ALA A 233 18.36 10.01 -3.55
N LEU A 234 17.63 8.99 -3.06
CA LEU A 234 17.68 7.63 -3.60
C LEU A 234 17.13 7.55 -5.03
N ILE A 235 15.98 8.16 -5.27
CA ILE A 235 15.32 8.23 -6.58
C ILE A 235 16.19 9.01 -7.57
N ALA A 236 16.83 10.09 -7.14
CA ALA A 236 17.70 10.88 -8.01
C ALA A 236 19.07 10.22 -8.33
N ALA A 237 19.41 9.09 -7.70
CA ALA A 237 20.76 8.52 -7.75
C ALA A 237 21.11 7.90 -9.11
N ASP A 238 20.12 7.38 -9.84
CA ASP A 238 20.33 6.62 -11.08
C ASP A 238 20.24 7.47 -12.36
N ARG A 239 19.76 8.71 -12.23
CA ARG A 239 19.46 9.66 -13.32
C ARG A 239 18.54 9.06 -14.40
N GLN A 240 17.79 8.02 -14.08
CA GLN A 240 16.77 7.45 -14.93
C GLN A 240 15.39 7.83 -14.40
N VAL A 241 14.40 7.74 -15.29
CA VAL A 241 13.02 8.08 -14.98
C VAL A 241 12.27 6.77 -14.75
N ASP A 242 12.16 6.32 -13.50
CA ASP A 242 11.25 5.21 -13.15
C ASP A 242 9.92 5.75 -12.63
N LEU A 243 8.86 5.65 -13.44
CA LEU A 243 7.50 6.10 -13.11
C LEU A 243 7.01 5.55 -11.75
N PHE A 244 7.44 4.34 -11.37
CA PHE A 244 7.10 3.73 -10.09
C PHE A 244 7.66 4.53 -8.91
N GLU A 245 8.90 5.00 -9.00
CA GLU A 245 9.57 5.76 -7.95
C GLU A 245 8.88 7.12 -7.71
N PHE A 246 8.40 7.77 -8.78
CA PHE A 246 7.61 9.01 -8.65
C PHE A 246 6.28 8.75 -7.96
N ALA A 247 5.57 7.74 -8.43
CA ALA A 247 4.28 7.39 -7.87
C ALA A 247 4.43 7.03 -6.38
N LEU A 248 5.47 6.27 -6.02
CA LEU A 248 5.81 5.95 -4.64
C LEU A 248 6.18 7.20 -3.81
N ARG A 249 7.00 8.12 -4.34
CA ARG A 249 7.32 9.37 -3.64
C ARG A 249 6.07 10.21 -3.38
N LYS A 250 5.18 10.35 -4.38
CA LYS A 250 3.93 11.10 -4.25
C LYS A 250 2.97 10.43 -3.26
N MET A 251 2.85 9.11 -3.30
CA MET A 251 2.11 8.28 -2.35
C MET A 251 2.62 8.52 -0.91
N LEU A 252 3.94 8.42 -0.67
CA LEU A 252 4.56 8.71 0.63
C LEU A 252 4.27 10.14 1.10
N HIS A 253 4.48 11.13 0.23
CA HIS A 253 4.22 12.53 0.54
C HIS A 253 2.76 12.76 0.93
N ARG A 254 1.81 12.23 0.16
CA ARG A 254 0.38 12.36 0.39
C ARG A 254 -0.07 11.76 1.71
N HIS A 255 0.39 10.55 2.04
CA HIS A 255 -0.05 9.84 3.24
C HIS A 255 0.61 10.31 4.53
N LEU A 256 1.75 11.00 4.42
CA LEU A 256 2.55 11.44 5.56
C LEU A 256 2.47 12.94 5.80
N GLU A 257 2.58 13.79 4.77
CA GLU A 257 2.68 15.24 4.96
C GLU A 257 1.55 15.86 5.80
N PRO A 258 0.26 15.48 5.64
CA PRO A 258 -0.83 16.04 6.45
C PRO A 258 -0.68 15.82 7.96
N LYS A 259 0.15 14.85 8.38
CA LYS A 259 0.46 14.61 9.79
C LYS A 259 1.49 15.58 10.35
N PHE A 260 2.36 16.11 9.48
CA PHE A 260 3.53 16.88 9.86
C PHE A 260 3.41 18.38 9.57
N LYS A 261 2.60 18.74 8.56
CA LYS A 261 2.37 20.12 8.15
C LYS A 261 0.88 20.35 7.86
N PRO A 262 0.36 21.57 8.04
CA PRO A 262 -0.95 21.94 7.53
C PRO A 262 -0.92 21.86 6.00
N VAL A 263 -1.66 20.90 5.43
CA VAL A 263 -1.83 20.78 3.98
C VAL A 263 -3.18 21.42 3.63
N PRO A 264 -3.20 22.48 2.80
CA PRO A 264 -4.46 23.01 2.28
C PRO A 264 -5.24 21.90 1.60
N LYS A 265 -6.58 21.91 1.68
CA LYS A 265 -7.36 21.02 0.82
C LYS A 265 -7.03 21.37 -0.63
N PRO A 266 -6.67 20.40 -1.48
CA PRO A 266 -6.38 20.68 -2.88
C PRO A 266 -7.65 21.24 -3.52
N ASP A 267 -7.59 22.50 -3.94
CA ASP A 267 -8.66 23.09 -4.73
C ASP A 267 -8.69 22.40 -6.09
N THR A 268 -9.89 22.04 -6.54
CA THR A 268 -10.07 21.53 -7.90
C THR A 268 -9.78 22.67 -8.87
N ARG A 269 -8.61 22.65 -9.51
CA ARG A 269 -8.17 23.67 -10.46
C ARG A 269 -8.46 23.30 -11.90
N HIS A 270 -8.52 22.01 -12.20
CA HIS A 270 -8.75 21.52 -13.55
C HIS A 270 -10.13 20.88 -13.70
N THR A 271 -10.93 21.43 -14.60
CA THR A 271 -12.31 20.98 -14.84
C THR A 271 -12.55 20.48 -16.25
N THR A 272 -11.60 20.73 -17.16
CA THR A 272 -11.65 20.24 -18.54
C THR A 272 -10.43 19.38 -18.86
N LEU A 273 -10.59 18.39 -19.74
CA LEU A 273 -9.47 17.57 -20.18
C LEU A 273 -8.48 18.37 -21.05
N GLY A 274 -8.95 19.43 -21.70
CA GLY A 274 -8.11 20.35 -22.48
C GLY A 274 -6.97 20.95 -21.67
N GLU A 275 -7.24 21.41 -20.44
CA GLU A 275 -6.26 21.93 -19.48
C GLU A 275 -5.19 20.88 -19.11
N LEU A 276 -5.57 19.61 -19.10
CA LEU A 276 -4.73 18.48 -18.70
C LEU A 276 -4.06 17.78 -19.90
N SER A 277 -4.14 18.35 -21.12
CA SER A 277 -3.63 17.68 -22.34
C SER A 277 -2.15 17.31 -22.23
N THR A 278 -1.33 18.22 -21.70
CA THR A 278 0.11 17.98 -21.49
C THR A 278 0.33 16.91 -20.43
N ALA A 279 -0.33 17.00 -19.28
CA ALA A 279 -0.23 16.01 -18.20
C ALA A 279 -0.62 14.60 -18.66
N CYS A 280 -1.73 14.50 -19.40
CA CYS A 280 -2.19 13.23 -19.98
C CYS A 280 -1.20 12.69 -21.02
N SER A 281 -0.69 13.55 -21.90
CA SER A 281 0.30 13.17 -22.92
C SER A 281 1.56 12.58 -22.28
N THR A 282 2.09 13.24 -21.25
CA THR A 282 3.30 12.81 -20.54
C THR A 282 3.10 11.47 -19.84
N LEU A 283 2.08 11.34 -18.99
CA LEU A 283 1.92 10.12 -18.20
C LEU A 283 1.45 8.92 -19.01
N LEU A 284 0.57 9.09 -19.99
CA LEU A 284 0.15 7.98 -20.85
C LEU A 284 1.30 7.52 -21.76
N SER A 285 2.13 8.45 -22.26
CA SER A 285 3.32 8.08 -23.04
C SER A 285 4.34 7.36 -22.16
N ALA A 286 4.62 7.87 -20.96
CA ALA A 286 5.52 7.23 -20.00
C ALA A 286 5.04 5.82 -19.65
N LEU A 287 3.75 5.66 -19.31
CA LEU A 287 3.15 4.37 -19.00
C LEU A 287 3.18 3.39 -20.18
N ALA A 288 2.98 3.89 -21.41
CA ALA A 288 3.06 3.07 -22.60
C ALA A 288 4.48 2.57 -22.89
N HIS A 289 5.48 3.44 -22.74
CA HIS A 289 6.90 3.08 -22.91
C HIS A 289 7.38 2.12 -21.80
N THR A 290 6.87 2.23 -20.56
CA THR A 290 7.26 1.33 -19.48
C THR A 290 6.64 -0.06 -19.58
N GLY A 291 5.43 -0.17 -20.15
CA GLY A 291 4.73 -1.44 -20.30
C GLY A 291 5.11 -2.24 -21.54
N GLN A 292 5.59 -1.58 -22.60
CA GLN A 292 5.78 -2.19 -23.91
C GLN A 292 7.25 -2.31 -24.30
N ASP A 293 7.61 -3.43 -24.91
CA ASP A 293 9.01 -3.73 -25.25
C ASP A 293 9.49 -2.98 -26.53
N THR A 294 8.57 -2.40 -27.32
CA THR A 294 8.90 -1.65 -28.54
C THR A 294 8.15 -0.32 -28.61
N THR A 295 8.76 0.68 -29.24
CA THR A 295 8.13 2.00 -29.45
C THR A 295 6.82 1.92 -30.25
N GLN A 296 6.72 0.99 -31.20
CA GLN A 296 5.49 0.80 -31.98
C GLN A 296 4.36 0.20 -31.14
N ALA A 297 4.67 -0.77 -30.27
CA ALA A 297 3.70 -1.31 -29.32
C ALA A 297 3.29 -0.25 -28.28
N ALA A 298 4.24 0.55 -27.79
CA ALA A 298 3.96 1.69 -26.91
C ALA A 298 3.01 2.70 -27.58
N GLN A 299 3.26 3.08 -28.84
CA GLN A 299 2.36 3.97 -29.56
C GLN A 299 0.96 3.37 -29.71
N THR A 300 0.85 2.07 -30.01
CA THR A 300 -0.44 1.37 -30.10
C THR A 300 -1.18 1.37 -28.74
N ALA A 301 -0.47 1.14 -27.64
CA ALA A 301 -1.02 1.19 -26.29
C ALA A 301 -1.50 2.60 -25.93
N PHE A 302 -0.73 3.62 -26.30
CA PHE A 302 -1.10 5.03 -26.14
C PHE A 302 -2.36 5.38 -26.94
N GLU A 303 -2.45 4.95 -28.20
CA GLU A 303 -3.62 5.20 -29.05
C GLU A 303 -4.89 4.56 -28.48
N ARG A 304 -4.78 3.38 -27.85
CA ARG A 304 -5.90 2.76 -27.11
C ARG A 304 -6.33 3.60 -25.91
N ALA A 305 -5.38 4.17 -25.17
CA ALA A 305 -5.64 5.03 -24.03
C ALA A 305 -6.33 6.35 -24.46
N VAL A 306 -5.86 6.99 -25.51
CA VAL A 306 -6.49 8.18 -26.09
C VAL A 306 -7.87 7.86 -26.63
N HIS A 307 -8.04 6.68 -27.22
CA HIS A 307 -9.34 6.17 -27.61
C HIS A 307 -10.23 5.89 -26.39
N ALA A 308 -9.72 5.61 -25.19
CA ALA A 308 -10.54 5.52 -23.99
C ALA A 308 -10.96 6.91 -23.49
N LEU A 309 -10.10 7.91 -23.68
CA LEU A 309 -10.37 9.33 -23.42
C LEU A 309 -11.30 9.99 -24.47
N LYS A 310 -11.88 9.16 -25.36
CA LYS A 310 -12.42 9.40 -26.70
C LYS A 310 -13.25 10.65 -27.01
N LEU A 311 -13.70 11.41 -26.02
CA LEU A 311 -14.81 12.36 -26.22
C LEU A 311 -14.67 13.66 -25.40
N ALA A 312 -13.56 13.88 -24.69
CA ALA A 312 -13.47 14.94 -23.68
C ALA A 312 -12.75 16.23 -24.12
N GLY A 313 -12.20 16.29 -25.34
CA GLY A 313 -11.51 17.47 -25.87
C GLY A 313 -10.09 17.64 -25.29
N GLY A 314 -9.09 17.79 -26.15
CA GLY A 314 -7.69 17.95 -25.75
C GLY A 314 -6.75 17.41 -26.82
N ASN A 315 -5.65 18.12 -27.07
CA ASN A 315 -4.64 17.72 -28.06
C ASN A 315 -3.61 16.81 -27.38
N ILE A 316 -4.01 15.56 -27.14
CA ILE A 316 -3.17 14.56 -26.48
C ILE A 316 -2.23 13.93 -27.52
N LYS A 317 -0.92 14.01 -27.28
CA LYS A 317 0.12 13.59 -28.24
C LYS A 317 1.01 12.51 -27.65
N PHE A 318 1.39 11.55 -28.47
CA PHE A 318 2.39 10.57 -28.08
C PHE A 318 3.77 11.26 -28.02
N LEU A 319 4.44 11.14 -26.89
CA LEU A 319 5.75 11.75 -26.65
C LEU A 319 6.85 10.69 -26.74
N ALA A 320 8.04 11.11 -27.18
CA ALA A 320 9.21 10.25 -27.09
C ALA A 320 9.60 10.01 -25.62
N MET A 321 10.24 8.88 -25.33
CA MET A 321 10.67 8.57 -23.96
C MET A 321 11.59 9.64 -23.37
N GLY A 322 12.42 10.29 -24.19
CA GLY A 322 13.29 11.39 -23.76
C GLY A 322 12.54 12.66 -23.33
N ASP A 323 11.32 12.87 -23.82
CA ASP A 323 10.47 14.01 -23.45
C ASP A 323 9.68 13.75 -22.15
N CYS A 324 9.54 12.48 -21.76
CA CYS A 324 8.93 12.05 -20.51
C CYS A 324 9.91 12.21 -19.34
N THR A 325 10.39 13.43 -19.12
CA THR A 325 11.42 13.72 -18.11
C THR A 325 10.88 13.63 -16.68
N PHE A 326 11.79 13.53 -15.70
CA PHE A 326 11.48 13.56 -14.27
C PHE A 326 10.54 14.72 -13.90
N ASN A 327 10.91 15.94 -14.30
CA ASN A 327 10.14 17.14 -13.97
C ASN A 327 8.78 17.16 -14.67
N ALA A 328 8.69 16.64 -15.90
CA ALA A 328 7.44 16.58 -16.65
C ALA A 328 6.45 15.60 -16.02
N ILE A 329 6.91 14.44 -15.54
CA ILE A 329 6.07 13.45 -14.86
C ILE A 329 5.60 13.97 -13.50
N GLU A 330 6.48 14.59 -12.72
CA GLU A 330 6.10 15.17 -11.44
C GLU A 330 5.03 16.26 -11.62
N ALA A 331 5.23 17.20 -12.54
CA ALA A 331 4.25 18.24 -12.84
C ALA A 331 2.92 17.64 -13.34
N ALA A 332 2.99 16.62 -14.20
CA ALA A 332 1.78 15.96 -14.71
C ALA A 332 0.96 15.28 -13.58
N LEU A 333 1.63 14.64 -12.61
CA LEU A 333 0.96 14.06 -11.46
C LEU A 333 0.32 15.12 -10.56
N ASP A 334 0.98 16.28 -10.39
CA ASP A 334 0.43 17.40 -9.61
C ASP A 334 -0.81 18.01 -10.28
N ASP A 335 -0.74 18.30 -11.59
CA ASP A 335 -1.87 18.83 -12.36
C ASP A 335 -3.08 17.88 -12.30
N LEU A 336 -2.85 16.57 -12.47
CA LEU A 336 -3.92 15.57 -12.37
C LEU A 336 -4.45 15.39 -10.95
N ALA A 337 -3.62 15.57 -9.92
CA ALA A 337 -4.07 15.54 -8.53
C ALA A 337 -5.01 16.71 -8.20
N GLU A 338 -4.85 17.85 -8.89
CA GLU A 338 -5.73 19.03 -8.80
C GLU A 338 -6.95 18.96 -9.74
N ALA A 339 -7.13 17.86 -10.48
CA ALA A 339 -8.27 17.67 -11.37
C ALA A 339 -9.57 17.26 -10.66
N ALA A 340 -10.70 17.60 -11.28
CA ALA A 340 -12.01 17.15 -10.82
C ALA A 340 -12.11 15.60 -10.82
N ALA A 341 -12.80 15.03 -9.83
CA ALA A 341 -12.93 13.57 -9.68
C ALA A 341 -13.38 12.81 -10.96
N PRO A 342 -14.31 13.34 -11.79
CA PRO A 342 -14.65 12.69 -13.06
C PRO A 342 -13.48 12.60 -14.05
N LEU A 343 -12.61 13.61 -14.10
CA LEU A 343 -11.43 13.60 -14.97
C LEU A 343 -10.38 12.60 -14.49
N LYS A 344 -10.17 12.52 -13.17
CA LYS A 344 -9.28 11.51 -12.56
C LYS A 344 -9.73 10.10 -12.90
N LYS A 345 -11.04 9.83 -12.82
CA LYS A 345 -11.60 8.54 -13.21
C LYS A 345 -11.36 8.22 -14.69
N LEU A 346 -11.65 9.17 -15.59
CA LEU A 346 -11.41 9.00 -17.02
C LEU A 346 -9.93 8.74 -17.33
N PHE A 347 -9.03 9.47 -16.66
CA PHE A 347 -7.60 9.29 -16.80
C PHE A 347 -7.14 7.91 -16.31
N LEU A 348 -7.62 7.46 -15.15
CA LEU A 348 -7.27 6.14 -14.62
C LEU A 348 -7.83 5.00 -15.47
N ASP A 349 -9.03 5.15 -16.01
CA ASP A 349 -9.59 4.22 -16.99
C ASP A 349 -8.68 4.16 -18.25
N ALA A 350 -8.17 5.31 -18.71
CA ALA A 350 -7.21 5.35 -19.82
C ALA A 350 -5.88 4.68 -19.49
N CYS A 351 -5.31 4.92 -18.31
CA CYS A 351 -4.12 4.23 -17.84
C CYS A 351 -4.32 2.71 -17.80
N ALA A 352 -5.49 2.26 -17.34
CA ALA A 352 -5.84 0.85 -17.29
C ALA A 352 -5.94 0.24 -18.70
N GLN A 353 -6.40 0.98 -19.70
CA GLN A 353 -6.39 0.55 -21.11
C GLN A 353 -4.98 0.53 -21.71
N THR A 354 -4.09 1.45 -21.30
CA THR A 354 -2.68 1.46 -21.72
C THR A 354 -1.98 0.17 -21.27
N VAL A 355 -2.10 -0.19 -20.00
CA VAL A 355 -1.46 -1.42 -19.46
C VAL A 355 -2.13 -2.69 -19.97
N ALA A 356 -3.41 -2.62 -20.37
CA ALA A 356 -4.16 -3.72 -20.96
C ALA A 356 -3.92 -3.91 -22.47
N ALA A 357 -3.03 -3.14 -23.10
CA ALA A 357 -2.94 -3.06 -24.56
C ALA A 357 -2.56 -4.38 -25.25
N ASP A 358 -1.77 -5.24 -24.62
CA ASP A 358 -1.42 -6.56 -25.13
C ASP A 358 -2.36 -7.67 -24.62
N GLY A 359 -3.41 -7.31 -23.87
CA GLY A 359 -4.37 -8.22 -23.25
C GLY A 359 -3.91 -8.85 -21.94
N ARG A 360 -2.71 -8.53 -21.44
CA ARG A 360 -2.16 -9.08 -20.19
C ARG A 360 -1.48 -7.99 -19.36
N ILE A 361 -1.93 -7.79 -18.13
CA ILE A 361 -1.29 -6.84 -17.22
C ILE A 361 -0.18 -7.55 -16.46
N ARG A 362 1.06 -7.11 -16.66
CA ARG A 362 2.24 -7.58 -15.91
C ARG A 362 2.14 -7.10 -14.44
N PRO A 363 2.67 -7.87 -13.47
CA PRO A 363 2.78 -7.45 -12.08
C PRO A 363 3.24 -6.00 -11.84
N ARG A 364 4.33 -5.60 -12.48
CA ARG A 364 4.87 -4.25 -12.38
C ARG A 364 3.90 -3.18 -12.84
N GLU A 365 3.16 -3.45 -13.92
CA GLU A 365 2.19 -2.52 -14.50
C GLU A 365 0.96 -2.35 -13.60
N ALA A 366 0.49 -3.45 -13.00
CA ALA A 366 -0.60 -3.45 -12.03
C ALA A 366 -0.26 -2.58 -10.81
N GLU A 367 0.92 -2.77 -10.24
CA GLU A 367 1.38 -2.02 -9.07
C GLU A 367 1.69 -0.55 -9.40
N LEU A 368 2.24 -0.30 -10.59
CA LEU A 368 2.43 1.05 -11.09
C LEU A 368 1.11 1.81 -11.25
N LEU A 369 0.09 1.17 -11.83
CA LEU A 369 -1.25 1.75 -11.95
C LEU A 369 -1.85 2.05 -10.57
N ARG A 370 -1.69 1.15 -9.59
CA ARG A 370 -2.15 1.40 -8.21
C ARG A 370 -1.43 2.59 -7.56
N ALA A 371 -0.12 2.71 -7.78
CA ALA A 371 0.67 3.82 -7.26
C ALA A 371 0.25 5.16 -7.87
N ILE A 372 0.01 5.20 -9.19
CA ILE A 372 -0.55 6.39 -9.88
C ILE A 372 -1.93 6.72 -9.31
N ALA A 373 -2.78 5.73 -9.14
CA ALA A 373 -4.14 5.94 -8.64
C ALA A 373 -4.18 6.47 -7.20
N ASP A 374 -3.31 5.96 -6.32
CA ASP A 374 -3.13 6.51 -4.97
C ASP A 374 -2.63 7.97 -5.02
N ALA A 375 -1.64 8.26 -5.87
CA ALA A 375 -1.12 9.62 -6.06
C ALA A 375 -2.22 10.62 -6.52
N LEU A 376 -3.24 10.15 -7.24
CA LEU A 376 -4.39 10.95 -7.67
C LEU A 376 -5.55 11.01 -6.67
N ASP A 377 -5.42 10.41 -5.48
CA ASP A 377 -6.49 10.27 -4.49
C ASP A 377 -7.66 9.38 -4.93
N CYS A 378 -7.35 8.34 -5.70
CA CYS A 378 -8.30 7.38 -6.25
C CYS A 378 -7.75 5.95 -6.12
N PRO A 379 -7.46 5.46 -4.89
CA PRO A 379 -6.79 4.17 -4.70
C PRO A 379 -7.58 3.02 -5.34
N ILE A 380 -6.87 2.17 -6.09
CA ILE A 380 -7.43 1.00 -6.77
C ILE A 380 -7.01 -0.26 -5.98
N PRO A 381 -7.93 -1.21 -5.70
CA PRO A 381 -7.60 -2.46 -5.04
C PRO A 381 -6.59 -3.31 -5.86
N PRO A 382 -5.89 -4.26 -5.23
CA PRO A 382 -4.98 -5.16 -5.92
C PRO A 382 -5.67 -5.92 -7.06
N PHE A 383 -4.98 -6.00 -8.19
CA PHE A 383 -5.43 -6.79 -9.33
C PHE A 383 -5.21 -8.28 -9.03
N VAL A 384 -6.31 -9.00 -8.84
CA VAL A 384 -6.28 -10.44 -8.50
C VAL A 384 -6.47 -11.30 -9.74
N SER A 385 -5.49 -12.14 -10.03
CA SER A 385 -5.58 -13.19 -11.07
C SER A 385 -6.58 -14.27 -10.64
N ARG A 386 -7.40 -14.76 -11.59
CA ARG A 386 -8.18 -15.97 -11.35
C ARG A 386 -7.22 -17.14 -11.18
N ASP A 387 -7.12 -17.70 -9.97
CA ASP A 387 -6.86 -19.14 -9.73
C ASP A 387 -7.13 -19.62 -8.28
N VAL A 388 -7.91 -18.88 -7.46
CA VAL A 388 -8.12 -19.27 -6.04
C VAL A 388 -9.47 -19.95 -5.75
N CYS A 389 -10.42 -19.98 -6.69
CA CYS A 389 -11.73 -20.63 -6.44
C CYS A 389 -12.16 -21.56 -7.57
N LYS A 390 -11.53 -22.73 -7.67
CA LYS A 390 -12.17 -23.97 -8.15
C LYS A 390 -11.53 -25.19 -7.47
N THR A 391 -11.95 -25.47 -6.25
CA THR A 391 -11.94 -26.84 -5.72
C THR A 391 -13.39 -27.33 -5.77
N THR A 392 -13.64 -28.24 -6.71
CA THR A 392 -14.76 -29.20 -6.68
C THR A 392 -14.63 -30.14 -5.51
#